data_AF-A0A9X3E0L1-F1
#
_entry.id   AF-A0A9X3E0L1-F1
#
_cell.length_a   1.000
_cell.length_b   1.000
_cell.length_c   1.000
_cell.angle_alpha   90.00
_cell.angle_beta   90.00
_cell.angle_gamma   90.00
#
_symmetry.space_group_name_H-M   'P 1'
#
loop_
_entity.id
_entity.type
_entity.pdbx_description
1 polymer ?
#
loop_
_entity_poly.entity_id
_entity_poly.type
_entity_poly.pdbx_seq_one_letter_code
_entity_poly.pdbx_strand_id
1 'polypeptide(L)'
;MTSPIDSPLLPYQLHGEFLLTSYSLRPSDPTFGTTQFLGAHFSHKSSDFPSGGPGTQHKLGGDVIVSPTVGATVTVSLNRDDNFHVEYEIDFSGNIRKGSVVVPPGAVVPFMLNAKPFELGATLANRSAVLQGTLNASKRSAPFTL
;
A
#
# COMPACT_ATOMS: atom_id res chain seq x y z
N MET A 1 -33.67 -13.41 20.77
CA MET A 1 -32.24 -13.02 20.72
C MET A 1 -31.74 -13.38 19.33
N THR A 2 -31.62 -12.41 18.45
CA THR A 2 -31.08 -12.59 17.10
C THR A 2 -29.57 -12.56 17.20
N SER A 3 -28.89 -13.67 16.89
CA SER A 3 -27.43 -13.75 16.82
C SER A 3 -26.87 -12.65 15.91
N PRO A 4 -25.70 -12.07 16.23
CA PRO A 4 -25.11 -11.00 15.44
C PRO A 4 -24.66 -11.58 14.09
N ILE A 5 -25.43 -11.25 13.05
CA ILE A 5 -25.09 -11.12 11.63
C ILE A 5 -23.71 -11.71 11.28
N ASP A 6 -23.71 -12.97 10.85
CA ASP A 6 -22.68 -13.52 9.96
C ASP A 6 -22.70 -12.67 8.68
N SER A 7 -21.91 -11.60 8.66
CA SER A 7 -21.70 -10.82 7.43
C SER A 7 -20.94 -11.72 6.47
N PRO A 8 -21.45 -11.97 5.25
CA PRO A 8 -20.80 -12.89 4.33
C PRO A 8 -19.39 -12.39 4.02
N LEU A 9 -18.41 -13.20 4.39
CA LEU A 9 -17.01 -12.98 4.06
C LEU A 9 -16.88 -12.87 2.54
N LEU A 10 -16.11 -11.90 2.06
CA LEU A 10 -15.84 -11.79 0.63
C LEU A 10 -15.09 -13.05 0.14
N PRO A 11 -15.40 -13.54 -1.08
CA PRO A 11 -14.83 -14.77 -1.62
C PRO A 11 -13.33 -14.66 -1.93
N TYR A 12 -12.78 -13.44 -1.94
CA TYR A 12 -11.39 -13.15 -2.21
C TYR A 12 -10.76 -12.33 -1.07
N GLN A 13 -9.45 -12.47 -0.93
CA GLN A 13 -8.60 -11.73 -0.01
C GLN A 13 -7.42 -11.15 -0.79
N LEU A 14 -6.98 -9.96 -0.40
CA LEU A 14 -5.89 -9.27 -1.08
C LEU A 14 -4.60 -9.45 -0.27
N HIS A 15 -3.57 -9.99 -0.91
CA HIS A 15 -2.22 -10.02 -0.38
C HIS A 15 -1.39 -8.97 -1.11
N GLY A 16 -0.67 -8.16 -0.36
CA GLY A 16 0.28 -7.22 -0.92
C GLY A 16 1.67 -7.51 -0.38
N GLU A 17 2.64 -7.53 -1.29
CA GLU A 17 4.06 -7.50 -0.96
C GLU A 17 4.64 -6.26 -1.60
N PHE A 18 5.40 -5.48 -0.84
CA PHE A 18 5.99 -4.26 -1.37
C PHE A 18 7.34 -3.95 -0.74
N LEU A 19 8.09 -3.14 -1.47
CA LEU A 19 9.41 -2.64 -1.13
C LEU A 19 9.44 -1.13 -1.34
N LEU A 20 9.70 -0.38 -0.27
CA LEU A 20 10.07 1.02 -0.35
C LEU A 20 11.60 1.11 -0.38
N THR A 21 12.13 1.72 -1.43
CA THR A 21 13.56 1.98 -1.62
C THR A 21 13.80 3.48 -1.62
N SER A 22 14.78 3.96 -0.86
CA SER A 22 15.23 5.36 -0.87
C SER A 22 16.73 5.42 -1.13
N TYR A 23 17.15 6.26 -2.08
CA TYR A 23 18.54 6.40 -2.49
C TYR A 23 18.87 7.84 -2.91
N SER A 24 20.14 8.21 -2.79
CA SER A 24 20.64 9.49 -3.28
C SER A 24 20.91 9.47 -4.77
N LEU A 25 20.62 10.59 -5.43
CA LEU A 25 20.78 10.82 -6.86
C LEU A 25 22.12 11.49 -7.21
N ARG A 26 22.84 12.04 -6.23
CA ARG A 26 24.06 12.83 -6.47
C ARG A 26 25.22 12.38 -5.59
N PRO A 27 26.45 12.27 -6.15
CA PRO A 27 27.67 12.01 -5.39
C PRO A 27 27.97 12.97 -4.24
N SER A 28 27.45 14.19 -4.32
CA SER A 28 27.63 15.23 -3.30
C SER A 28 26.73 15.04 -2.06
N ASP A 29 25.77 14.11 -2.10
CA ASP A 29 24.96 13.76 -0.92
C ASP A 29 25.80 12.91 0.03
N PRO A 30 25.90 13.24 1.34
CA PRO A 30 26.61 12.42 2.33
C PRO A 30 26.12 10.97 2.41
N THR A 31 24.89 10.71 1.95
CA THR A 31 24.29 9.37 1.89
C THR A 31 24.43 8.71 0.52
N PHE A 32 25.20 9.29 -0.40
CA PHE A 32 25.49 8.69 -1.71
C PHE A 32 26.20 7.35 -1.58
N GLY A 33 25.77 6.38 -2.39
CA GLY A 33 26.21 4.98 -2.29
C GLY A 33 25.50 4.19 -1.19
N THR A 34 24.71 4.84 -0.32
CA THR A 34 23.83 4.15 0.62
C THR A 34 22.42 4.05 0.02
N THR A 35 21.84 2.86 0.08
CA THR A 35 20.44 2.63 -0.28
C THR A 35 19.72 2.07 0.93
N GLN A 36 18.58 2.67 1.26
CA GLN A 36 17.71 2.20 2.33
C GLN A 36 16.53 1.44 1.74
N PHE A 37 16.25 0.28 2.30
CA PHE A 37 15.22 -0.62 1.84
C PHE A 37 14.32 -1.00 3.02
N LEU A 38 13.00 -1.05 2.79
CA LEU A 38 12.06 -1.63 3.74
C LEU A 38 10.99 -2.40 2.98
N GLY A 39 10.97 -3.71 3.19
CA GLY A 39 9.95 -4.60 2.66
C GLY A 39 8.84 -4.83 3.69
N ALA A 40 7.60 -4.86 3.23
CA ALA A 40 6.47 -5.24 4.07
C ALA A 40 5.52 -6.15 3.29
N HIS A 41 4.87 -7.03 4.02
CA HIS A 41 3.76 -7.83 3.53
C HIS A 41 2.51 -7.43 4.30
N PHE A 42 1.37 -7.41 3.62
CA PHE A 42 0.08 -7.32 4.27
C PHE A 42 -0.87 -8.34 3.65
N SER A 43 -1.71 -8.93 4.50
CA SER A 43 -2.84 -9.74 4.07
C SER A 43 -4.09 -9.01 4.49
N HIS A 44 -4.78 -8.42 3.53
CA HIS A 44 -6.09 -7.86 3.71
C HIS A 44 -7.10 -9.01 3.64
N LYS A 45 -7.42 -9.53 4.83
CA LYS A 45 -8.64 -10.30 5.06
C LYS A 45 -9.77 -9.29 4.88
N SER A 46 -10.48 -9.42 3.78
CA SER A 46 -11.72 -8.69 3.42
C SER A 46 -12.90 -8.89 4.40
N SER A 47 -12.59 -9.21 5.66
CA SER A 47 -13.52 -9.46 6.75
C SER A 47 -13.48 -8.33 7.75
N ASP A 48 -13.78 -7.13 7.28
CA ASP A 48 -14.60 -6.22 8.03
C ASP A 48 -15.53 -5.63 6.98
N PHE A 49 -16.82 -5.68 7.23
CA PHE A 49 -17.75 -4.72 6.65
C PHE A 49 -17.91 -3.68 7.76
N PRO A 50 -16.94 -2.78 8.05
CA PRO A 50 -17.15 -1.82 9.12
C PRO A 50 -17.94 -0.67 8.49
N SER A 51 -19.25 -0.72 8.65
CA SER A 51 -20.18 0.40 8.47
C SER A 51 -19.92 1.30 7.24
N GLY A 52 -20.40 0.90 6.06
CA GLY A 52 -20.36 1.84 4.92
C GLY A 52 -20.74 1.30 3.54
N GLY A 53 -20.78 -0.01 3.34
CA GLY A 53 -21.11 -0.58 2.04
C GLY A 53 -20.02 -0.37 0.97
N PRO A 54 -20.28 -0.80 -0.27
CA PRO A 54 -19.33 -0.73 -1.37
C PRO A 54 -18.87 0.72 -1.63
N GLY A 55 -17.55 0.93 -1.71
CA GLY A 55 -16.93 2.25 -1.91
C GLY A 55 -16.39 2.92 -0.64
N THR A 56 -16.50 2.30 0.52
CA THR A 56 -15.91 2.84 1.76
C THR A 56 -14.39 2.62 1.78
N GLN A 57 -13.62 3.69 1.98
CA GLN A 57 -12.16 3.60 2.11
C GLN A 57 -11.79 3.10 3.51
N HIS A 58 -10.96 2.06 3.57
CA HIS A 58 -10.41 1.55 4.82
C HIS A 58 -8.89 1.68 4.78
N LYS A 59 -8.29 2.36 5.76
CA LYS A 59 -6.83 2.43 5.88
C LYS A 59 -6.33 1.07 6.33
N LEU A 60 -5.94 0.23 5.36
CA LEU A 60 -5.48 -1.13 5.56
C LEU A 60 -4.11 -1.27 4.90
N GLY A 61 -3.12 -0.88 5.69
CA GLY A 61 -1.70 -0.86 5.35
C GLY A 61 -0.97 -0.10 6.44
N GLY A 62 0.14 -0.65 6.91
CA GLY A 62 0.98 0.01 7.90
C GLY A 62 1.69 1.19 7.26
N ASP A 63 1.88 2.26 8.03
CA ASP A 63 2.79 3.34 7.63
C ASP A 63 4.22 2.74 7.59
N VAL A 64 4.81 2.66 6.41
CA VAL A 64 6.16 2.11 6.19
C VAL A 64 7.15 3.25 6.17
N ILE A 65 7.84 3.44 7.29
CA ILE A 65 8.80 4.53 7.50
C ILE A 65 10.21 4.00 7.28
N VAL A 66 10.87 4.39 6.19
CA VAL A 66 12.27 4.03 5.89
C VAL A 66 13.24 4.96 6.59
N SER A 67 12.83 6.20 6.83
CA SER A 67 13.57 7.20 7.61
C SER A 67 12.58 8.23 8.16
N PRO A 68 12.98 9.09 9.12
CA PRO A 68 12.10 10.16 9.63
C PRO A 68 11.52 11.09 8.55
N THR A 69 12.09 11.06 7.34
CA THR A 69 11.82 11.98 6.26
C THR A 69 11.22 11.30 5.01
N VAL A 70 11.14 9.96 4.99
CA VAL A 70 10.59 9.18 3.87
C VAL A 70 9.70 8.05 4.41
N GLY A 71 8.41 8.13 4.11
CA GLY A 71 7.41 7.12 4.44
C GLY A 71 6.57 6.69 3.24
N ALA A 72 5.88 5.56 3.36
CA ALA A 72 4.85 5.13 2.43
C ALA A 72 3.62 4.63 3.16
N THR A 73 2.46 4.88 2.57
CA THR A 73 1.16 4.40 3.05
C THR A 73 0.49 3.62 1.95
N VAL A 74 -0.18 2.51 2.30
CA VAL A 74 -1.06 1.77 1.40
C VAL A 74 -2.45 1.71 2.01
N THR A 75 -3.47 2.05 1.21
CA THR A 75 -4.87 2.07 1.59
C THR A 75 -5.63 1.16 0.65
N VAL A 76 -6.53 0.32 1.17
CA VAL A 76 -7.28 -0.64 0.39
C VAL A 76 -8.77 -0.41 0.61
N SER A 77 -9.51 -0.30 -0.48
CA SER A 77 -10.97 -0.25 -0.46
C SER A 77 -11.55 -1.23 -1.47
N LEU A 78 -12.86 -1.40 -1.43
CA LEU A 78 -13.59 -2.19 -2.40
C LEU A 78 -14.51 -1.29 -3.20
N ASN A 79 -14.51 -1.45 -4.52
CA ASN A 79 -15.45 -0.77 -5.39
C ASN A 79 -16.80 -1.54 -5.43
N ARG A 80 -17.77 -1.02 -6.21
CA ARG A 80 -19.10 -1.64 -6.35
C ARG A 80 -19.11 -2.97 -7.12
N ASP A 81 -18.03 -3.29 -7.80
CA ASP A 81 -17.87 -4.50 -8.62
C ASP A 81 -17.02 -5.56 -7.89
N ASP A 82 -16.88 -5.44 -6.57
CA ASP A 82 -16.03 -6.30 -5.71
C ASP A 82 -14.54 -6.33 -6.10
N ASN A 83 -14.07 -5.32 -6.84
CA ASN A 83 -12.64 -5.15 -7.10
C ASN A 83 -11.98 -4.43 -5.93
N PHE A 84 -10.76 -4.84 -5.59
CA PHE A 84 -9.94 -4.09 -4.65
C PHE A 84 -9.40 -2.84 -5.33
N HIS A 85 -9.65 -1.68 -4.75
CA HIS A 85 -8.99 -0.44 -5.12
C HIS A 85 -7.88 -0.17 -4.12
N VAL A 86 -6.65 -0.14 -4.59
CA VAL A 86 -5.46 0.04 -3.77
C VAL A 86 -4.85 1.38 -4.10
N GLU A 87 -4.82 2.27 -3.11
CA GLU A 87 -4.13 3.54 -3.17
C GLU A 87 -2.81 3.42 -2.43
N TYR A 88 -1.76 4.01 -2.99
CA TYR A 88 -0.45 4.02 -2.35
C TYR A 88 0.16 5.41 -2.49
N GLU A 89 0.85 5.84 -1.45
CA GLU A 89 1.53 7.13 -1.41
C GLU A 89 2.93 7.01 -0.83
N ILE A 90 3.82 7.89 -1.30
CA ILE A 90 5.14 8.12 -0.71
C ILE A 90 5.11 9.55 -0.16
N ASP A 91 5.34 9.69 1.14
CA ASP A 91 5.58 10.99 1.78
C ASP A 91 7.08 11.24 1.87
N PHE A 92 7.51 12.32 1.25
CA PHE A 92 8.90 12.75 1.19
C PHE A 92 9.06 14.09 1.91
N SER A 93 8.94 14.05 3.25
CA SER A 93 8.98 15.23 4.12
C SER A 93 7.94 16.29 3.76
N GLY A 94 6.68 15.88 3.59
CA GLY A 94 5.56 16.70 3.17
C GLY A 94 5.37 16.77 1.65
N ASN A 95 6.33 16.29 0.86
CA ASN A 95 6.17 16.16 -0.59
C ASN A 95 5.53 14.81 -0.91
N ILE A 96 4.21 14.79 -0.99
CA ILE A 96 3.45 13.55 -1.17
C ILE A 96 3.29 13.21 -2.67
N ARG A 97 3.60 11.96 -3.01
CA ARG A 97 3.28 11.36 -4.31
C ARG A 97 2.28 10.24 -4.12
N LYS A 98 1.28 10.15 -5.01
CA LYS A 98 0.21 9.17 -4.93
C LYS A 98 0.08 8.39 -6.22
N GLY A 99 -0.36 7.15 -6.11
CA GLY A 99 -0.83 6.33 -7.22
C GLY A 99 -1.92 5.38 -6.74
N SER A 100 -2.61 4.76 -7.68
CA SER A 100 -3.62 3.76 -7.36
C SER A 100 -3.67 2.68 -8.43
N VAL A 101 -4.27 1.55 -8.08
CA VAL A 101 -4.54 0.46 -9.01
C VAL A 101 -5.78 -0.31 -8.59
N VAL A 102 -6.50 -0.84 -9.58
CA VAL A 102 -7.63 -1.75 -9.36
C VAL A 102 -7.12 -3.19 -9.50
N VAL A 103 -7.43 -4.04 -8.53
CA VAL A 103 -7.07 -5.45 -8.51
C VAL A 103 -8.35 -6.29 -8.57
N PRO A 104 -8.68 -6.85 -9.74
CA PRO A 104 -9.82 -7.74 -9.87
C PRO A 104 -9.64 -9.05 -9.09
N PRO A 105 -10.74 -9.71 -8.70
CA PRO A 105 -10.69 -11.05 -8.13
C PRO A 105 -9.88 -12.04 -8.98
N GLY A 106 -8.96 -12.78 -8.36
CA GLY A 106 -8.09 -13.74 -9.04
C GLY A 106 -6.89 -13.11 -9.76
N ALA A 107 -6.76 -11.78 -9.78
CA ALA A 107 -5.68 -11.11 -10.47
C ALA A 107 -4.42 -10.98 -9.60
N VAL A 108 -3.28 -10.97 -10.28
CA VAL A 108 -1.98 -10.56 -9.74
C VAL A 108 -1.56 -9.30 -10.49
N VAL A 109 -1.38 -8.20 -9.77
CA VAL A 109 -1.15 -6.88 -10.34
C VAL A 109 0.13 -6.29 -9.73
N PRO A 110 1.18 -6.05 -10.55
CA PRO A 110 2.35 -5.32 -10.10
C PRO A 110 2.03 -3.82 -10.03
N PHE A 111 2.72 -3.11 -9.13
CA PHE A 111 2.63 -1.64 -9.06
C PHE A 111 4.00 -1.02 -8.78
N MET A 112 4.14 0.23 -9.19
CA MET A 112 5.34 1.04 -8.94
C MET A 112 4.98 2.52 -8.88
N LEU A 113 5.47 3.20 -7.86
CA LEU A 113 5.40 4.64 -7.68
C LEU A 113 6.80 5.19 -7.51
N ASN A 114 7.18 6.13 -8.38
CA ASN A 114 8.42 6.87 -8.27
C ASN A 114 8.16 8.23 -7.63
N ALA A 115 8.92 8.56 -6.58
CA ALA A 115 8.89 9.85 -5.93
C ALA A 115 10.25 10.54 -6.03
N LYS A 116 10.22 11.78 -6.53
CA LYS A 116 11.32 12.73 -6.47
C LYS A 116 10.78 14.04 -5.89
N PRO A 117 11.55 14.71 -5.02
CA PRO A 117 11.19 16.03 -4.51
C PRO A 117 11.07 17.01 -5.68
N PHE A 118 10.03 17.84 -5.66
CA PHE A 118 9.76 18.79 -6.73
C PHE A 118 10.38 20.17 -6.47
N GLU A 119 10.72 20.48 -5.21
CA GLU A 119 11.25 21.79 -4.82
C GLU A 119 12.77 21.81 -4.64
N LEU A 120 13.38 22.84 -5.23
CA LEU A 120 14.78 23.20 -5.01
C LEU A 120 14.94 23.66 -3.55
N GLY A 121 15.76 22.96 -2.76
CA GLY A 121 16.03 23.32 -1.35
C GLY A 121 15.32 22.46 -0.30
N ALA A 122 14.48 21.50 -0.70
CA ALA A 122 13.97 20.51 0.22
C ALA A 122 15.14 19.73 0.87
N THR A 123 15.02 19.39 2.16
CA THR A 123 16.00 18.58 2.94
C THR A 123 16.42 17.30 2.21
N LEU A 124 15.59 16.81 1.29
CA LEU A 124 15.82 15.61 0.51
C LEU A 124 15.98 15.86 -1.00
N ALA A 125 16.23 17.09 -1.46
CA ALA A 125 16.29 17.47 -2.90
C ALA A 125 17.20 16.58 -3.78
N ASN A 126 18.16 15.88 -3.17
CA ASN A 126 19.08 14.97 -3.83
C ASN A 126 18.73 13.48 -3.67
N ARG A 127 17.54 13.14 -3.17
CA ARG A 127 17.11 11.77 -2.94
C ARG A 127 15.90 11.41 -3.80
N SER A 128 15.75 10.12 -4.08
CA SER A 128 14.61 9.53 -4.76
C SER A 128 14.07 8.39 -3.91
N ALA A 129 12.77 8.16 -3.99
CA ALA A 129 12.14 6.98 -3.43
C ALA A 129 11.35 6.23 -4.51
N VAL A 130 11.31 4.91 -4.37
CA VAL A 130 10.53 4.01 -5.22
C VAL A 130 9.76 3.06 -4.32
N LEU A 131 8.44 3.10 -4.40
CA LEU A 131 7.57 2.10 -3.80
C LEU A 131 7.13 1.16 -4.91
N GLN A 132 7.43 -0.12 -4.78
CA GLN A 132 7.07 -1.12 -5.78
C GLN A 132 6.64 -2.41 -5.11
N GLY A 133 5.81 -3.19 -5.78
CA GLY A 133 5.30 -4.41 -5.19
C GLY A 133 4.36 -5.17 -6.10
N THR A 134 3.76 -6.22 -5.54
CA THR A 134 2.75 -7.04 -6.19
C THR A 134 1.54 -7.17 -5.28
N LEU A 135 0.37 -7.06 -5.88
CA LEU A 135 -0.93 -7.24 -5.24
C LEU A 135 -1.57 -8.50 -5.82
N ASN A 136 -2.06 -9.40 -4.96
CA ASN A 136 -2.64 -10.68 -5.35
C ASN A 136 -4.01 -10.86 -4.68
N ALA A 137 -5.07 -10.82 -5.47
CA ALA A 137 -6.43 -11.09 -5.02
C ALA A 137 -6.72 -12.60 -5.15
N SER A 138 -6.38 -13.37 -4.12
CA SER A 138 -6.58 -14.83 -4.13
C SER A 138 -7.93 -15.22 -3.55
N LYS A 139 -8.48 -16.36 -4.00
CA LYS A 139 -9.66 -16.94 -3.35
C LYS A 139 -9.36 -17.20 -1.88
N ARG A 140 -10.31 -16.89 -1.02
CA ARG A 140 -10.22 -17.22 0.40
C ARG A 140 -10.31 -18.73 0.55
N SER A 141 -9.29 -19.36 1.13
CA SER A 141 -9.40 -20.73 1.65
C SER A 141 -10.48 -20.72 2.73
N ALA A 142 -11.44 -21.67 2.68
CA ALA A 142 -12.60 -21.76 3.60
C ALA A 142 -12.26 -21.44 5.07
N PRO A 143 -13.21 -20.93 5.88
CA PRO A 143 -12.94 -20.54 7.26
C PRO A 143 -12.32 -21.72 8.03
N PHE A 144 -11.37 -21.42 8.91
CA PHE A 144 -10.92 -22.37 9.94
C PHE A 144 -12.17 -22.83 10.71
N THR A 145 -12.62 -24.04 10.43
CA THR A 145 -13.48 -24.80 11.34
C THR A 145 -12.63 -25.14 12.56
N LEU A 146 -12.89 -24.49 13.68
CA LEU A 146 -12.53 -24.99 15.02
C LEU A 146 -13.52 -26.09 15.40
#